data_AF-A0A5E9GT34-F1
#
_entry.id   AF-A0A5E9GT34-F1
#
_cell.length_a   1.000
_cell.length_b   1.000
_cell.length_c   1.000
_cell.angle_alpha   90.00
_cell.angle_beta   90.00
_cell.angle_gamma   90.00
#
_symmetry.space_group_name_H-M   'P 1'
#
loop_
_entity.id
_entity.type
_entity.pdbx_description
1 polymer ?
#
loop_
_entity_poly.entity_id
_entity_poly.type
_entity_poly.pdbx_seq_one_letter_code
_entity_poly.pdbx_strand_id
1 'polypeptide(L)'
;MVVRDDRLNVSIGAQRIDDSYLPIRTASDAELLVHSMGKSQRLPIVLVHLRSPESWALARLLSTRLIGLARVITLNHSTSRQIFASLPIVNVPFGGALLVWSDLNARGVSFTGEEIALRGIDNVRARLMSRLAAISALARGIDEGWRSARTATQQMARSAAEERVLRAIESDDHSGEVEALRSQVSGLKDDLNLWQSIAEESEEKRVEAESLAENAEDAIRNADYWREQYEAAVTRSVTEDVVDVWDLVPILVARSDPQATFRALEDAAQDRIVFTDSAQRSWKSISYPDAADMTLKLKMLARGAVDLYGPDSGPIGHLDDWFAQRGLKVASSDQTISRSPKLRTFDFEGREYSQVMHVKVRDGVKPNEVGRIHFDLDKENQRIVVNHVAVKLYSS
;
A
#
# COMPACT_ATOMS: atom_id res chain seq x y z
N MET A 1 -16.22 -22.38 33.65
CA MET A 1 -17.58 -21.93 34.00
C MET A 1 -18.15 -21.19 32.80
N VAL A 2 -19.11 -21.78 32.09
CA VAL A 2 -19.65 -21.22 30.85
C VAL A 2 -20.95 -20.50 31.18
N VAL A 3 -20.95 -19.17 31.04
CA VAL A 3 -22.18 -18.36 31.08
C VAL A 3 -22.70 -18.26 29.65
N ARG A 4 -23.97 -18.61 29.42
CA ARG A 4 -24.67 -18.37 28.15
C ARG A 4 -24.73 -16.85 27.91
N ASP A 5 -24.08 -16.38 26.87
CA ASP A 5 -24.32 -15.04 26.30
C ASP A 5 -25.31 -15.20 25.14
N ASP A 6 -26.48 -14.58 25.25
CA ASP A 6 -27.56 -14.62 24.25
C ASP A 6 -27.23 -13.81 22.98
N ARG A 7 -26.01 -13.25 22.90
CA ARG A 7 -25.41 -12.75 21.67
C ARG A 7 -24.13 -13.55 21.45
N LEU A 8 -24.10 -14.41 20.44
CA LEU A 8 -22.90 -15.10 19.95
C LEU A 8 -21.78 -14.08 19.62
N ASN A 9 -21.09 -13.62 20.66
CA ASN A 9 -19.97 -12.69 20.57
C ASN A 9 -18.71 -13.52 20.35
N VAL A 10 -18.37 -13.74 19.08
CA VAL A 10 -17.14 -14.43 18.73
C VAL A 10 -15.97 -13.45 18.85
N SER A 11 -14.93 -13.82 19.58
CA SER A 11 -13.73 -13.01 19.77
C SER A 11 -12.46 -13.78 19.37
N ILE A 12 -11.50 -13.09 18.77
CA ILE A 12 -10.13 -13.57 18.55
C ILE A 12 -9.19 -12.68 19.36
N GLY A 13 -8.57 -13.25 20.41
CA GLY A 13 -7.82 -12.47 21.40
C GLY A 13 -8.72 -11.44 22.11
N ALA A 14 -8.28 -10.19 22.17
CA ALA A 14 -9.08 -9.07 22.70
C ALA A 14 -10.03 -8.42 21.67
N GLN A 15 -10.16 -9.00 20.47
CA GLN A 15 -10.91 -8.40 19.36
C GLN A 15 -12.23 -9.13 19.13
N ARG A 16 -13.33 -8.38 19.14
CA ARG A 16 -14.66 -8.87 18.76
C ARG A 16 -14.76 -8.97 17.23
N ILE A 17 -15.27 -10.09 16.74
CA ILE A 17 -15.59 -10.29 15.33
C ILE A 17 -16.96 -9.68 15.05
N ASP A 18 -17.01 -8.69 14.15
CA ASP A 18 -18.20 -8.02 13.65
C ASP A 18 -18.20 -7.98 12.10
N ASP A 19 -19.38 -7.77 11.50
CA ASP A 19 -19.59 -7.66 10.05
C ASP A 19 -19.45 -6.22 9.53
N SER A 20 -19.21 -5.27 10.44
CA SER A 20 -19.03 -3.85 10.16
C SER A 20 -17.58 -3.46 9.93
N TYR A 21 -17.30 -2.64 8.92
CA TYR A 21 -16.03 -1.92 8.85
C TYR A 21 -15.96 -0.85 9.94
N LEU A 22 -14.78 -0.62 10.51
CA LEU A 22 -14.56 0.44 11.50
C LEU A 22 -14.12 1.74 10.80
N PRO A 23 -14.89 2.83 10.90
CA PRO A 23 -14.47 4.12 10.38
C PRO A 23 -13.55 4.85 11.36
N ILE A 24 -12.34 5.20 10.91
CA ILE A 24 -11.40 6.05 11.65
C ILE A 24 -11.55 7.48 11.11
N ARG A 25 -12.23 8.32 11.88
CA ARG A 25 -12.61 9.68 11.45
C ARG A 25 -11.82 10.77 12.16
N THR A 26 -11.27 10.49 13.32
CA THR A 26 -10.58 11.48 14.16
C THR A 26 -9.10 11.14 14.32
N ALA A 27 -8.32 12.14 14.74
CA ALA A 27 -6.89 11.97 14.99
C ALA A 27 -6.62 11.04 16.18
N SER A 28 -7.46 11.08 17.21
CA SER A 28 -7.38 10.17 18.36
C SER A 28 -7.65 8.72 17.98
N ASP A 29 -8.57 8.47 17.04
CA ASP A 29 -8.83 7.12 16.53
C ASP A 29 -7.64 6.56 15.75
N ALA A 30 -6.94 7.42 15.00
CA ALA A 30 -5.74 7.05 14.27
C ALA A 30 -4.59 6.66 15.21
N GLU A 31 -4.39 7.40 16.31
CA GLU A 31 -3.40 7.06 17.35
C GLU A 31 -3.72 5.74 18.04
N LEU A 32 -4.99 5.50 18.39
CA LEU A 32 -5.45 4.23 18.95
C LEU A 32 -5.21 3.07 17.98
N LEU A 33 -5.44 3.28 16.68
CA LEU A 33 -5.16 2.30 15.65
C LEU A 33 -3.65 1.99 15.58
N VAL A 34 -2.79 3.00 15.53
CA VAL A 34 -1.32 2.83 15.53
C VAL A 34 -0.87 2.04 16.76
N HIS A 35 -1.37 2.38 17.94
CA HIS A 35 -1.06 1.65 19.17
C HIS A 35 -1.55 0.19 19.10
N SER A 36 -2.74 -0.05 18.54
CA SER A 36 -3.27 -1.41 18.35
C SER A 36 -2.49 -2.22 17.32
N MET A 37 -1.93 -1.55 16.31
CA MET A 37 -1.14 -2.18 15.24
C MET A 37 0.18 -2.75 15.75
N GLY A 38 0.74 -2.16 16.81
CA GLY A 38 1.95 -2.66 17.48
C GLY A 38 1.75 -3.96 18.28
N LYS A 39 0.51 -4.42 18.46
CA LYS A 39 0.23 -5.69 19.14
C LYS A 39 0.33 -6.85 18.15
N SER A 40 1.11 -7.88 18.49
CA SER A 40 1.31 -9.07 17.65
C SER A 40 0.10 -10.02 17.64
N GLN A 41 -0.68 -10.05 18.72
CA GLN A 41 -1.90 -10.87 18.84
C GLN A 41 -3.14 -10.13 18.32
N ARG A 42 -3.24 -9.99 17.00
CA ARG A 42 -4.39 -9.39 16.31
C ARG A 42 -4.66 -10.05 14.98
N LEU A 43 -5.86 -9.85 14.44
CA LEU A 43 -6.14 -10.16 13.05
C LEU A 43 -5.38 -9.19 12.12
N PRO A 44 -5.02 -9.65 10.91
CA PRO A 44 -4.60 -8.76 9.82
C PRO A 44 -5.63 -7.65 9.62
N ILE A 45 -5.17 -6.46 9.24
CA ILE A 45 -6.02 -5.28 9.04
C ILE A 45 -5.99 -4.90 7.58
N VAL A 46 -7.16 -4.73 6.95
CA VAL A 46 -7.26 -4.11 5.63
C VAL A 46 -7.67 -2.65 5.83
N LEU A 47 -6.77 -1.74 5.49
CA LEU A 47 -7.01 -0.31 5.47
C LEU A 47 -7.54 0.09 4.09
N VAL A 48 -8.65 0.81 4.04
CA VAL A 48 -9.25 1.30 2.78
C VAL A 48 -9.40 2.81 2.84
N HIS A 49 -8.80 3.52 1.89
CA HIS A 49 -8.93 4.96 1.77
C HIS A 49 -10.22 5.32 1.02
N LEU A 50 -11.18 5.92 1.71
CA LEU A 50 -12.48 6.27 1.13
C LEU A 50 -12.39 7.56 0.31
N ARG A 51 -12.52 7.45 -1.01
CA ARG A 51 -12.57 8.62 -1.91
C ARG A 51 -13.58 8.47 -3.04
N SER A 52 -13.75 7.27 -3.56
CA SER A 52 -14.62 6.97 -4.70
C SER A 52 -15.76 6.01 -4.33
N PRO A 53 -16.87 5.96 -5.08
CA PRO A 53 -17.94 4.98 -4.89
C PRO A 53 -17.43 3.54 -4.86
N GLU A 54 -16.40 3.23 -5.64
CA GLU A 54 -15.76 1.91 -5.73
C GLU A 54 -15.02 1.57 -4.43
N SER A 55 -14.32 2.54 -3.82
CA SER A 55 -13.66 2.34 -2.52
C SER A 55 -14.66 2.08 -1.39
N TRP A 56 -15.84 2.72 -1.43
CA TRP A 56 -16.95 2.45 -0.50
C TRP A 56 -17.56 1.06 -0.72
N ALA A 57 -17.81 0.69 -1.98
CA ALA A 57 -18.31 -0.63 -2.33
C ALA A 57 -17.32 -1.74 -1.92
N LEU A 58 -16.02 -1.51 -2.14
CA LEU A 58 -14.94 -2.39 -1.72
C LEU A 58 -14.93 -2.58 -0.20
N ALA A 59 -14.93 -1.49 0.59
CA ALA A 59 -14.92 -1.59 2.05
C ALA A 59 -16.11 -2.43 2.58
N ARG A 60 -17.31 -2.23 2.02
CA ARG A 60 -18.51 -3.01 2.38
C ARG A 60 -18.42 -4.47 1.96
N LEU A 61 -17.90 -4.73 0.76
CA LEU A 61 -17.71 -6.10 0.27
C LEU A 61 -16.68 -6.83 1.13
N LEU A 62 -15.56 -6.20 1.46
CA LEU A 62 -14.52 -6.79 2.28
C LEU A 62 -14.98 -7.02 3.72
N SER A 63 -15.72 -6.07 4.33
CA SER A 63 -16.17 -6.24 5.71
C SER A 63 -17.11 -7.43 5.89
N THR A 64 -17.91 -7.75 4.86
CA THR A 64 -18.83 -8.89 4.88
C THR A 64 -18.17 -10.21 4.48
N ARG A 65 -17.17 -10.18 3.60
CA ARG A 65 -16.54 -11.39 3.04
C ARG A 65 -15.27 -11.83 3.77
N LEU A 66 -14.62 -10.92 4.51
CA LEU A 66 -13.39 -11.20 5.27
C LEU A 66 -13.63 -11.35 6.78
N ILE A 67 -14.88 -11.54 7.21
CA ILE A 67 -15.25 -11.69 8.62
C ILE A 67 -14.43 -12.81 9.26
N GLY A 68 -13.74 -12.48 10.35
CA GLY A 68 -12.88 -13.42 11.09
C GLY A 68 -11.56 -13.77 10.42
N LEU A 69 -11.25 -13.22 9.24
CA LEU A 69 -9.97 -13.39 8.55
C LEU A 69 -9.12 -12.12 8.61
N ALA A 70 -9.76 -10.96 8.43
CA ALA A 70 -9.12 -9.66 8.55
C ALA A 70 -10.11 -8.60 9.02
N ARG A 71 -9.62 -7.60 9.73
CA ARG A 71 -10.42 -6.46 10.15
C ARG A 71 -10.38 -5.37 9.09
N VAL A 72 -11.53 -4.94 8.61
CA VAL A 72 -11.60 -3.87 7.60
C VAL A 72 -11.79 -2.53 8.30
N ILE A 73 -10.89 -1.60 8.01
CA ILE A 73 -10.87 -0.27 8.58
C ILE A 73 -10.88 0.75 7.46
N THR A 74 -11.72 1.76 7.57
CA THR A 74 -11.82 2.82 6.58
C THR A 74 -11.17 4.10 7.08
N LEU A 75 -10.39 4.73 6.20
CA LEU A 75 -9.60 5.92 6.45
C LEU A 75 -10.04 7.07 5.54
N ASN A 76 -9.85 8.29 6.01
CA ASN A 76 -9.92 9.50 5.20
C ASN A 76 -8.49 10.01 4.92
N HIS A 77 -8.37 11.10 4.18
CA HIS A 77 -7.06 11.62 3.78
C HIS A 77 -6.20 12.05 4.98
N SER A 78 -6.79 12.71 5.98
CA SER A 78 -6.07 13.18 7.16
C SER A 78 -5.61 12.03 8.06
N THR A 79 -6.46 11.02 8.29
CA THR A 79 -6.13 9.87 9.15
C THR A 79 -5.12 8.94 8.47
N SER A 80 -5.18 8.78 7.14
CA SER A 80 -4.16 8.05 6.38
C SER A 80 -2.77 8.69 6.51
N ARG A 81 -2.66 10.02 6.35
CA ARG A 81 -1.39 10.74 6.52
C ARG A 81 -0.84 10.66 7.94
N GLN A 82 -1.70 10.73 8.95
CA GLN A 82 -1.28 10.63 10.35
C GLN A 82 -0.74 9.24 10.70
N ILE A 83 -1.38 8.18 10.18
CA ILE A 83 -0.89 6.80 10.33
C ILE A 83 0.47 6.65 9.63
N PHE A 84 0.61 7.15 8.41
CA PHE A 84 1.87 7.11 7.66
C PHE A 84 3.01 7.85 8.37
N ALA A 85 2.73 9.00 8.98
CA ALA A 85 3.72 9.75 9.76
C ALA A 85 4.24 8.97 10.98
N SER A 86 3.40 8.12 11.58
CA SER A 86 3.77 7.29 12.73
C SER A 86 4.38 5.94 12.33
N LEU A 87 3.89 5.36 11.23
CA LEU A 87 4.29 4.06 10.70
C LEU A 87 4.50 4.18 9.18
N PRO A 88 5.71 4.55 8.72
CA PRO A 88 5.99 4.75 7.29
C PRO A 88 5.77 3.50 6.43
N ILE A 89 5.86 2.31 7.03
CA ILE A 89 5.57 1.04 6.34
C ILE A 89 4.09 0.89 5.97
N VAL A 90 3.20 1.64 6.62
CA VAL A 90 1.76 1.64 6.40
C VAL A 90 1.39 2.81 5.48
N ASN A 91 1.79 2.74 4.21
CA ASN A 91 1.43 3.71 3.20
C ASN A 91 0.20 3.25 2.40
N VAL A 92 -0.98 3.76 2.76
CA VAL A 92 -2.23 3.42 2.07
C VAL A 92 -2.37 4.29 0.81
N PRO A 93 -2.42 3.71 -0.40
CA PRO A 93 -2.55 4.48 -1.62
C PRO A 93 -3.84 5.33 -1.62
N PHE A 94 -3.79 6.49 -2.27
CA PHE A 94 -4.95 7.37 -2.36
C PHE A 94 -6.11 6.70 -3.11
N GLY A 95 -7.29 6.65 -2.48
CA GLY A 95 -8.45 5.91 -3.00
C GLY A 95 -8.25 4.40 -3.08
N GLY A 96 -7.17 3.88 -2.49
CA GLY A 96 -6.72 2.50 -2.55
C GLY A 96 -7.00 1.70 -1.29
N ALA A 97 -6.37 0.52 -1.21
CA ALA A 97 -6.42 -0.34 -0.05
C ALA A 97 -5.04 -0.95 0.26
N LEU A 98 -4.79 -1.26 1.53
CA LEU A 98 -3.57 -1.92 2.00
C LEU A 98 -3.91 -3.00 3.02
N LEU A 99 -3.44 -4.22 2.79
CA LEU A 99 -3.45 -5.28 3.80
C LEU A 99 -2.21 -5.15 4.68
N VAL A 100 -2.42 -5.01 5.99
CA VAL A 100 -1.37 -4.94 7.01
C VAL A 100 -1.44 -6.21 7.84
N TRP A 101 -0.35 -6.96 7.86
CA TRP A 101 -0.24 -8.19 8.65
C TRP A 101 -0.13 -7.89 10.16
N SER A 102 -0.30 -8.94 10.97
CA SER A 102 -0.11 -8.87 12.42
C SER A 102 1.36 -8.61 12.77
N ASP A 103 2.29 -9.13 11.96
CA ASP A 103 3.68 -8.70 11.93
C ASP A 103 3.84 -7.48 11.02
N LEU A 104 4.27 -6.36 11.59
CA LEU A 104 4.48 -5.11 10.84
C LEU A 104 5.70 -5.16 9.92
N ASN A 105 6.64 -6.09 10.12
CA ASN A 105 7.79 -6.27 9.23
C ASN A 105 7.41 -7.00 7.94
N ALA A 106 6.30 -7.75 7.95
CA ALA A 106 5.82 -8.44 6.77
C ALA A 106 5.19 -7.45 5.79
N ARG A 107 5.68 -7.42 4.54
CA ARG A 107 5.12 -6.54 3.50
C ARG A 107 3.67 -6.91 3.19
N GLY A 108 2.82 -5.90 3.29
CA GLY A 108 1.42 -5.94 2.93
C GLY A 108 1.17 -6.03 1.44
N VAL A 109 -0.07 -6.36 1.06
CA VAL A 109 -0.54 -6.21 -0.33
C VAL A 109 -1.26 -4.88 -0.46
N SER A 110 -0.76 -4.01 -1.36
CA SER A 110 -1.36 -2.72 -1.67
C SER A 110 -2.12 -2.75 -2.99
N PHE A 111 -3.17 -1.95 -3.08
CA PHE A 111 -3.96 -1.70 -4.29
C PHE A 111 -4.17 -0.20 -4.44
N THR A 112 -3.86 0.33 -5.61
CA THR A 112 -4.16 1.74 -5.95
C THR A 112 -5.63 1.93 -6.30
N GLY A 113 -6.12 3.18 -6.24
CA GLY A 113 -7.49 3.49 -6.67
C GLY A 113 -7.75 3.13 -8.14
N GLU A 114 -6.75 3.33 -9.00
CA GLU A 114 -6.82 2.95 -10.42
C GLU A 114 -6.92 1.42 -10.60
N GLU A 115 -6.14 0.64 -9.85
CA GLU A 115 -6.22 -0.82 -9.90
C GLU A 115 -7.58 -1.35 -9.43
N ILE A 116 -8.17 -0.73 -8.41
CA ILE A 116 -9.52 -1.09 -7.93
C ILE A 116 -10.56 -0.79 -9.02
N ALA A 117 -10.44 0.36 -9.68
CA ALA A 117 -11.35 0.75 -10.75
C ALA A 117 -11.22 -0.13 -12.00
N LEU A 118 -9.98 -0.43 -12.42
CA LEU A 118 -9.68 -1.21 -13.63
C LEU A 118 -9.95 -2.71 -13.45
N ARG A 119 -9.56 -3.28 -12.31
CA ARG A 119 -9.67 -4.73 -12.07
C ARG A 119 -11.02 -5.14 -11.48
N GLY A 120 -11.75 -4.18 -10.90
CA GLY A 120 -13.02 -4.43 -10.22
C GLY A 120 -12.85 -4.97 -8.80
N ILE A 121 -13.82 -4.64 -7.94
CA ILE A 121 -13.81 -4.93 -6.50
C ILE A 121 -13.72 -6.43 -6.16
N ASP A 122 -14.27 -7.31 -7.01
CA ASP A 122 -14.25 -8.76 -6.79
C ASP A 122 -12.86 -9.38 -7.00
N ASN A 123 -12.07 -8.85 -7.92
CA ASN A 123 -10.69 -9.31 -8.15
C ASN A 123 -9.77 -8.91 -6.99
N VAL A 124 -9.96 -7.70 -6.45
CA VAL A 124 -9.25 -7.24 -5.26
C VAL A 124 -9.58 -8.14 -4.06
N ARG A 125 -10.87 -8.45 -3.85
CA ARG A 125 -11.31 -9.43 -2.84
C ARG A 125 -10.69 -10.80 -3.05
N ALA A 126 -10.71 -11.35 -4.28
CA ALA A 126 -10.19 -12.68 -4.56
C ALA A 126 -8.69 -12.78 -4.24
N ARG A 127 -7.92 -11.74 -4.57
CA ARG A 127 -6.48 -11.66 -4.28
C ARG A 127 -6.18 -11.48 -2.79
N LEU A 128 -7.01 -10.74 -2.06
CA LEU A 128 -6.92 -10.67 -0.59
C LEU A 128 -7.28 -12.01 0.05
N MET A 129 -8.34 -12.67 -0.42
CA MET A 129 -8.78 -13.97 0.08
C MET A 129 -7.73 -15.06 -0.13
N SER A 130 -7.09 -15.13 -1.29
CA SER A 130 -6.07 -16.17 -1.54
C SER A 130 -4.88 -16.05 -0.57
N ARG A 131 -4.51 -14.82 -0.20
CA ARG A 131 -3.43 -14.56 0.77
C ARG A 131 -3.87 -14.80 2.22
N LEU A 132 -5.09 -14.40 2.58
CA LEU A 132 -5.62 -14.58 3.94
C LEU A 132 -6.01 -16.03 4.23
N ALA A 133 -6.47 -16.79 3.23
CA ALA A 133 -6.88 -18.19 3.39
C ALA A 133 -5.69 -19.08 3.77
N ALA A 134 -4.55 -18.92 3.10
CA ALA A 134 -3.32 -19.67 3.41
C ALA A 134 -2.88 -19.46 4.87
N ILE A 135 -2.95 -18.22 5.38
CA ILE A 135 -2.58 -17.91 6.75
C ILE A 135 -3.65 -18.33 7.76
N SER A 136 -4.93 -18.29 7.38
CA SER A 136 -6.00 -18.76 8.27
C SER A 136 -6.00 -20.27 8.44
N ALA A 137 -5.58 -21.03 7.42
CA ALA A 137 -5.34 -22.47 7.54
C ALA A 137 -4.18 -22.76 8.51
N LEU A 138 -3.12 -21.95 8.48
CA LEU A 138 -1.96 -22.08 9.37
C LEU A 138 -2.23 -21.60 10.80
N ALA A 139 -3.00 -20.52 10.98
CA ALA A 139 -3.27 -19.89 12.28
C ALA A 139 -4.43 -20.51 13.05
N ARG A 140 -5.42 -21.12 12.36
CA ARG A 140 -6.60 -21.76 12.98
C ARG A 140 -6.42 -23.26 13.16
N GLY A 141 -5.23 -23.71 13.55
CA GLY A 141 -5.02 -25.12 13.86
C GLY A 141 -6.21 -25.69 14.65
N ILE A 142 -6.71 -26.87 14.26
CA ILE A 142 -6.99 -27.79 15.34
C ILE A 142 -8.21 -27.58 16.25
N ASP A 143 -9.40 -27.10 15.83
CA ASP A 143 -10.57 -26.76 16.71
C ASP A 143 -10.55 -27.45 18.10
N GLU A 144 -9.90 -26.78 19.05
CA GLU A 144 -9.64 -27.34 20.38
C GLU A 144 -10.89 -27.32 21.25
N GLY A 145 -11.84 -26.41 20.97
CA GLY A 145 -13.09 -26.28 21.71
C GLY A 145 -14.01 -27.47 21.45
N TRP A 146 -14.19 -27.84 20.18
CA TRP A 146 -14.96 -29.04 19.82
C TRP A 146 -14.29 -30.32 20.33
N ARG A 147 -12.97 -30.39 20.24
CA ARG A 147 -12.20 -31.55 20.69
C ARG A 147 -12.31 -31.73 22.22
N SER A 148 -12.15 -30.65 22.99
CA SER A 148 -12.28 -30.66 24.46
C SER A 148 -13.69 -31.01 24.93
N ALA A 149 -14.73 -30.47 24.28
CA ALA A 149 -16.12 -30.82 24.59
C ALA A 149 -16.42 -32.30 24.33
N ARG A 150 -15.85 -32.87 23.26
CA ARG A 150 -16.00 -34.29 22.93
C ARG A 150 -15.27 -35.20 23.92
N THR A 151 -14.05 -34.82 24.35
CA THR A 151 -13.30 -35.59 25.36
C THR A 151 -14.02 -35.59 26.72
N ALA A 152 -14.56 -34.45 27.13
CA ALA A 152 -15.34 -34.33 28.37
C ALA A 152 -16.62 -35.20 28.32
N THR A 153 -17.31 -35.24 27.18
CA THR A 153 -18.51 -36.06 26.99
C THR A 153 -18.19 -37.56 27.05
N GLN A 154 -17.07 -37.99 26.44
CA GLN A 154 -16.60 -39.37 26.50
C GLN A 154 -16.18 -39.78 27.92
N GLN A 155 -15.47 -38.90 28.66
CA GLN A 155 -15.10 -39.16 30.05
C GLN A 155 -16.33 -39.36 30.94
N MET A 156 -17.36 -38.51 30.81
CA MET A 156 -18.61 -38.68 31.54
C MET A 156 -19.32 -39.99 31.22
N ALA A 157 -19.37 -40.39 29.95
CA ALA A 157 -19.98 -41.66 29.54
C ALA A 157 -19.23 -42.87 30.12
N ARG A 158 -17.89 -42.79 30.18
CA ARG A 158 -17.04 -43.82 30.77
C ARG A 158 -17.24 -43.96 32.28
N SER A 159 -17.21 -42.86 33.03
CA SER A 159 -17.47 -42.87 34.47
C SER A 159 -18.86 -43.41 34.81
N ALA A 160 -19.89 -43.04 34.03
CA ALA A 160 -21.24 -43.56 34.22
C ALA A 160 -21.37 -45.07 33.90
N ALA A 161 -20.54 -45.60 32.99
CA ALA A 161 -20.48 -47.03 32.69
C ALA A 161 -19.73 -47.80 33.79
N GLU A 162 -18.66 -47.23 34.35
CA GLU A 162 -17.91 -47.79 35.48
C GLU A 162 -18.78 -47.87 36.76
N GLU A 163 -19.55 -46.82 37.05
CA GLU A 163 -20.51 -46.82 38.18
C GLU A 163 -21.65 -47.84 38.01
N ARG A 164 -22.07 -48.13 36.76
CA ARG A 164 -23.08 -49.16 36.48
C ARG A 164 -22.54 -50.56 36.74
N VAL A 165 -21.28 -50.82 36.39
CA VAL A 165 -20.61 -52.09 36.70
C VAL A 165 -20.46 -52.27 38.21
N LEU A 166 -19.99 -51.25 38.92
CA LEU A 166 -19.84 -51.29 40.38
C LEU A 166 -21.17 -51.59 41.09
N ARG A 167 -22.25 -50.93 40.68
CA ARG A 167 -23.59 -51.19 41.25
C ARG A 167 -24.11 -52.60 40.96
N ALA A 168 -23.87 -53.13 39.75
CA ALA A 168 -24.28 -54.49 39.39
C ALA A 168 -23.53 -55.56 40.21
N ILE A 169 -22.23 -55.32 40.48
CA ILE A 169 -21.40 -56.16 41.36
C ILE A 169 -21.91 -56.12 42.81
N GLU A 170 -22.21 -54.92 43.33
CA GLU A 170 -22.73 -54.76 44.69
C GLU A 170 -24.12 -55.41 44.90
N SER A 171 -24.93 -55.51 43.84
CA SER A 171 -26.26 -56.12 43.88
C SER A 171 -26.29 -57.62 43.55
N ASP A 172 -25.14 -58.25 43.29
CA ASP A 172 -25.02 -59.65 42.83
C ASP A 172 -25.85 -59.94 41.56
N ASP A 173 -26.03 -58.92 40.72
CA ASP A 173 -26.77 -59.00 39.46
C ASP A 173 -25.81 -59.31 38.31
N HIS A 174 -25.50 -60.60 38.16
CA HIS A 174 -24.63 -61.09 37.09
C HIS A 174 -25.16 -60.77 35.68
N SER A 175 -26.47 -60.59 35.52
CA SER A 175 -27.05 -60.24 34.21
C SER A 175 -26.75 -58.78 33.87
N GLY A 176 -26.95 -57.88 34.85
CA GLY A 176 -26.58 -56.47 34.75
C GLY A 176 -25.08 -56.24 34.58
N GLU A 177 -24.24 -57.06 35.21
CA GLU A 177 -22.78 -57.02 35.06
C GLU A 177 -22.34 -57.34 33.62
N VAL A 178 -22.86 -58.42 33.05
CA VAL A 178 -22.52 -58.84 31.67
C VAL A 178 -22.98 -57.79 30.65
N GLU A 179 -24.14 -57.17 30.85
CA GLU A 179 -24.66 -56.14 29.95
C GLU A 179 -23.83 -54.84 30.04
N ALA A 180 -23.46 -54.43 31.25
CA ALA A 180 -22.60 -53.26 31.46
C ALA A 180 -21.19 -53.47 30.86
N LEU A 181 -20.59 -54.66 31.04
CA LEU A 181 -19.30 -55.01 30.43
C LEU A 181 -19.36 -55.05 28.90
N ARG A 182 -20.45 -55.58 28.31
CA ARG A 182 -20.65 -55.55 26.86
C ARG A 182 -20.75 -54.11 26.32
N SER A 183 -21.44 -53.23 27.05
CA SER A 183 -21.52 -51.81 26.71
C SER A 183 -20.15 -51.13 26.75
N GLN A 184 -19.32 -51.42 27.76
CA GLN A 184 -17.94 -50.90 27.83
C GLN A 184 -17.06 -51.41 26.68
N VAL A 185 -17.13 -52.70 26.36
CA VAL A 185 -16.36 -53.28 25.25
C VAL A 185 -16.80 -52.67 23.91
N SER A 186 -18.09 -52.39 23.72
CA SER A 186 -18.58 -51.69 22.54
C SER A 186 -18.02 -50.26 22.47
N GLY A 187 -18.08 -49.50 23.57
CA GLY A 187 -17.55 -48.13 23.60
C GLY A 187 -16.05 -48.07 23.34
N LEU A 188 -15.28 -49.00 23.89
CA LEU A 188 -13.83 -49.10 23.63
C LEU A 188 -13.51 -49.44 22.17
N LYS A 189 -14.34 -50.27 21.52
CA LYS A 189 -14.20 -50.57 20.09
C LYS A 189 -14.51 -49.35 19.23
N ASP A 190 -15.55 -48.59 19.56
CA ASP A 190 -15.92 -47.37 18.85
C ASP A 190 -14.82 -46.30 19.00
N ASP A 191 -14.24 -46.17 20.19
CA ASP A 191 -13.10 -45.28 20.44
C ASP A 191 -11.85 -45.73 19.65
N LEU A 192 -11.55 -47.04 19.62
CA LEU A 192 -10.42 -47.57 18.85
C LEU A 192 -10.57 -47.27 17.35
N ASN A 193 -11.77 -47.48 16.80
CA ASN A 193 -12.06 -47.16 15.40
C ASN A 193 -11.94 -45.66 15.11
N LEU A 194 -12.41 -44.81 16.04
CA LEU A 194 -12.28 -43.36 15.92
C LEU A 194 -10.81 -42.92 15.95
N TRP A 195 -10.01 -43.44 16.89
CA TRP A 195 -8.58 -43.11 16.98
C TRP A 195 -7.80 -43.60 15.76
N GLN A 196 -8.15 -44.78 15.24
CA GLN A 196 -7.54 -45.31 14.04
C GLN A 196 -7.84 -44.43 12.82
N SER A 197 -9.10 -44.00 12.66
CA SER A 197 -9.48 -43.07 11.58
C SER A 197 -8.79 -41.71 11.71
N ILE A 198 -8.64 -41.17 12.92
CA ILE A 198 -7.91 -39.90 13.15
C ILE A 198 -6.42 -40.07 12.83
N ALA A 199 -5.83 -41.21 13.19
CA ALA A 199 -4.43 -41.50 12.90
C ALA A 199 -4.18 -41.60 11.39
N GLU A 200 -5.06 -42.28 10.65
CA GLU A 200 -5.02 -42.39 9.20
C GLU A 200 -5.17 -41.01 8.53
N GLU A 201 -6.16 -40.21 8.93
CA GLU A 201 -6.36 -38.84 8.41
C GLU A 201 -5.16 -37.92 8.72
N SER A 202 -4.55 -38.07 9.90
CA SER A 202 -3.37 -37.29 10.28
C SER A 202 -2.14 -37.67 9.47
N GLU A 203 -1.98 -38.95 9.15
CA GLU A 203 -0.86 -39.44 8.34
C GLU A 203 -1.01 -38.97 6.88
N GLU A 204 -2.22 -39.02 6.31
CA GLU A 204 -2.50 -38.46 4.98
C GLU A 204 -2.16 -36.97 4.91
N LYS A 205 -2.58 -36.18 5.91
CA LYS A 205 -2.26 -34.74 6.00
C LYS A 205 -0.77 -34.48 6.18
N ARG A 206 -0.04 -35.35 6.89
CA ARG A 206 1.41 -35.25 7.04
C ARG A 206 2.10 -35.45 5.70
N VAL A 207 1.69 -36.48 4.95
CA VAL A 207 2.23 -36.77 3.61
C VAL A 207 1.93 -35.61 2.64
N GLU A 208 0.71 -35.06 2.66
CA GLU A 208 0.35 -33.91 1.83
C GLU A 208 1.18 -32.66 2.19
N ALA A 209 1.37 -32.38 3.49
CA ALA A 209 2.17 -31.26 3.96
C ALA A 209 3.66 -31.42 3.60
N GLU A 210 4.22 -32.63 3.70
CA GLU A 210 5.59 -32.94 3.27
C GLU A 210 5.76 -32.71 1.77
N SER A 211 4.82 -33.17 0.95
CA SER A 211 4.84 -32.93 -0.50
C SER A 211 4.74 -31.44 -0.84
N LEU A 212 3.90 -30.67 -0.15
CA LEU A 212 3.81 -29.22 -0.35
C LEU A 212 5.10 -28.50 0.07
N ALA A 213 5.75 -28.93 1.14
CA ALA A 213 7.03 -28.39 1.58
C ALA A 213 8.14 -28.65 0.56
N GLU A 214 8.23 -29.89 0.04
CA GLU A 214 9.19 -30.26 -1.01
C GLU A 214 8.99 -29.42 -2.28
N ASN A 215 7.76 -29.27 -2.73
CA ASN A 215 7.42 -28.41 -3.87
C ASN A 215 7.76 -26.94 -3.65
N ALA A 216 7.58 -26.43 -2.42
CA ALA A 216 7.93 -25.06 -2.06
C ALA A 216 9.45 -24.85 -2.06
N GLU A 217 10.22 -25.82 -1.55
CA GLU A 217 11.68 -25.78 -1.62
C GLU A 217 12.18 -25.82 -3.07
N ASP A 218 11.58 -26.64 -3.94
CA ASP A 218 11.89 -26.64 -5.38
C ASP A 218 11.56 -25.31 -6.05
N ALA A 219 10.45 -24.68 -5.69
CA ALA A 219 10.10 -23.37 -6.20
C ALA A 219 11.10 -22.29 -5.75
N ILE A 220 11.58 -22.36 -4.51
CA ILE A 220 12.64 -21.46 -3.99
C ILE A 220 13.95 -21.70 -4.74
N ARG A 221 14.40 -22.96 -4.88
CA ARG A 221 15.60 -23.32 -5.66
C ARG A 221 15.53 -22.80 -7.09
N ASN A 222 14.38 -22.97 -7.75
CA ASN A 222 14.16 -22.46 -9.09
C ASN A 222 14.18 -20.93 -9.14
N ALA A 223 13.56 -20.25 -8.18
CA ALA A 223 13.55 -18.79 -8.12
C ALA A 223 14.96 -18.23 -7.88
N ASP A 224 15.76 -18.87 -7.02
CA ASP A 224 17.16 -18.49 -6.77
C ASP A 224 18.02 -18.77 -8.00
N TYR A 225 17.86 -19.91 -8.66
CA TYR A 225 18.51 -20.21 -9.94
C TYR A 225 18.22 -19.14 -11.00
N TRP A 226 16.95 -18.77 -11.19
CA TRP A 226 16.58 -17.72 -12.15
C TRP A 226 17.08 -16.34 -11.74
N ARG A 227 17.15 -16.05 -10.44
CA ARG A 227 17.74 -14.80 -9.92
C ARG A 227 19.23 -14.75 -10.23
N GLU A 228 19.98 -15.81 -9.97
CA GLU A 228 21.41 -15.91 -10.30
C GLU A 228 21.65 -15.82 -11.81
N GLN A 229 20.82 -16.47 -12.63
CA GLN A 229 20.91 -16.34 -14.09
C GLN A 229 20.60 -14.90 -14.56
N TYR A 230 19.62 -14.24 -13.95
CA TYR A 230 19.29 -12.84 -14.26
C TYR A 230 20.40 -11.89 -13.80
N GLU A 231 20.93 -12.04 -12.59
CA GLU A 231 22.05 -11.25 -12.08
C GLU A 231 23.32 -11.47 -12.92
N ALA A 232 23.59 -12.72 -13.32
CA ALA A 232 24.68 -13.04 -14.23
C ALA A 232 24.45 -12.42 -15.61
N ALA A 233 23.22 -12.44 -16.15
CA ALA A 233 22.87 -11.83 -17.42
C ALA A 233 22.99 -10.30 -17.36
N VAL A 234 22.50 -9.65 -16.29
CA VAL A 234 22.62 -8.20 -16.06
C VAL A 234 24.08 -7.79 -15.91
N THR A 235 24.90 -8.61 -15.24
CA THR A 235 26.35 -8.35 -15.10
C THR A 235 27.11 -8.56 -16.42
N ARG A 236 26.64 -9.48 -17.29
CA ARG A 236 27.23 -9.75 -18.62
C ARG A 236 26.70 -8.82 -19.72
N SER A 237 25.52 -8.22 -19.55
CA SER A 237 24.83 -7.42 -20.58
C SER A 237 24.93 -5.90 -20.37
N VAL A 238 25.93 -5.41 -19.63
CA VAL A 238 26.26 -3.97 -19.63
C VAL A 238 27.00 -3.61 -20.94
N THR A 239 26.32 -3.85 -22.06
CA THR A 239 26.51 -3.21 -23.37
C THR A 239 25.22 -3.41 -24.15
N GLU A 240 24.13 -2.77 -23.72
CA GLU A 240 22.95 -2.47 -24.55
C GLU A 240 22.29 -1.21 -23.99
N ASP A 241 21.91 -0.31 -24.89
CA ASP A 241 21.69 1.12 -24.64
C ASP A 241 20.70 1.40 -23.48
N VAL A 242 21.22 1.97 -22.39
CA VAL A 242 20.40 2.63 -21.37
C VAL A 242 19.73 3.82 -22.05
N VAL A 243 18.47 3.66 -22.43
CA VAL A 243 17.64 4.79 -22.87
C VAL A 243 17.53 5.75 -21.69
N ASP A 244 18.21 6.90 -21.79
CA ASP A 244 18.14 7.94 -20.77
C ASP A 244 16.68 8.38 -20.62
N VAL A 245 16.14 8.35 -19.40
CA VAL A 245 14.76 8.78 -19.09
C VAL A 245 14.51 10.21 -19.55
N TRP A 246 15.56 11.04 -19.58
CA TRP A 246 15.50 12.41 -20.08
C TRP A 246 15.33 12.50 -21.61
N ASP A 247 15.72 11.47 -22.36
CA ASP A 247 15.56 11.41 -23.82
C ASP A 247 14.12 11.05 -24.22
N LEU A 248 13.36 10.43 -23.31
CA LEU A 248 11.94 10.08 -23.51
C LEU A 248 10.98 11.26 -23.33
N VAL A 249 11.44 12.38 -22.76
CA VAL A 249 10.59 13.57 -22.55
C VAL A 249 10.19 14.19 -23.90
N PRO A 250 8.88 14.22 -24.23
CA PRO A 250 8.39 14.74 -25.51
C PRO A 250 8.69 16.23 -25.69
N ILE A 251 9.02 16.63 -26.92
CA ILE A 251 9.24 18.03 -27.27
C ILE A 251 7.89 18.77 -27.23
N LEU A 252 7.88 19.96 -26.62
CA LEU A 252 6.72 20.83 -26.64
C LEU A 252 6.30 21.19 -28.08
N VAL A 253 5.00 21.31 -28.31
CA VAL A 253 4.46 21.81 -29.57
C VAL A 253 3.80 23.17 -29.31
N ALA A 254 4.08 24.16 -30.16
CA ALA A 254 3.53 25.50 -29.99
C ALA A 254 2.00 25.48 -30.13
N ARG A 255 1.29 26.26 -29.31
CA ARG A 255 -0.20 26.30 -29.23
C ARG A 255 -0.87 24.94 -28.98
N SER A 256 -0.16 23.97 -28.40
CA SER A 256 -0.72 22.67 -28.03
C SER A 256 -0.85 22.52 -26.52
N ASP A 257 -1.43 21.39 -26.11
CA ASP A 257 -1.38 20.98 -24.71
C ASP A 257 0.04 20.56 -24.29
N PRO A 258 0.67 21.21 -23.30
CA PRO A 258 1.99 20.82 -22.82
C PRO A 258 1.95 19.68 -21.78
N GLN A 259 0.76 19.21 -21.38
CA GLN A 259 0.60 18.31 -20.24
C GLN A 259 1.44 17.03 -20.34
N ALA A 260 1.59 16.45 -21.53
CA ALA A 260 2.41 15.25 -21.72
C ALA A 260 3.90 15.52 -21.43
N THR A 261 4.44 16.66 -21.87
CA THR A 261 5.82 17.06 -21.59
C THR A 261 6.00 17.40 -20.11
N PHE A 262 5.04 18.11 -19.50
CA PHE A 262 5.13 18.50 -18.09
C PHE A 262 5.12 17.27 -17.18
N ARG A 263 4.20 16.32 -17.40
CA ARG A 263 4.17 15.07 -16.63
C ARG A 263 5.45 14.25 -16.80
N ALA A 264 5.95 14.12 -18.02
CA ALA A 264 7.21 13.41 -18.26
C ALA A 264 8.40 14.06 -17.51
N LEU A 265 8.39 15.38 -17.34
CA LEU A 265 9.39 16.11 -16.55
C LEU A 265 9.20 15.94 -15.04
N GLU A 266 7.96 15.98 -14.55
CA GLU A 266 7.60 15.71 -13.15
C GLU A 266 8.03 14.28 -12.76
N ASP A 267 7.71 13.29 -13.59
CA ASP A 267 8.07 11.89 -13.43
C ASP A 267 9.60 11.69 -13.44
N ALA A 268 10.29 12.23 -14.46
CA ALA A 268 11.74 12.11 -14.58
C ALA A 268 12.48 12.78 -13.41
N ALA A 269 11.92 13.85 -12.85
CA ALA A 269 12.47 14.55 -11.70
C ALA A 269 12.01 13.99 -10.33
N GLN A 270 11.13 12.99 -10.32
CA GLN A 270 10.51 12.42 -9.12
C GLN A 270 9.81 13.51 -8.28
N ASP A 271 8.95 14.30 -8.93
CA ASP A 271 8.15 15.39 -8.33
C ASP A 271 8.94 16.55 -7.70
N ARG A 272 10.27 16.60 -7.91
CA ARG A 272 11.11 17.74 -7.48
C ARG A 272 10.89 18.99 -8.33
N ILE A 273 10.14 18.89 -9.42
CA ILE A 273 9.59 20.02 -10.17
C ILE A 273 8.11 19.75 -10.38
N VAL A 274 7.27 20.79 -10.32
CA VAL A 274 5.83 20.71 -10.57
C VAL A 274 5.36 21.90 -11.39
N PHE A 275 4.35 21.69 -12.24
CA PHE A 275 3.79 22.72 -13.12
C PHE A 275 2.37 23.10 -12.71
N THR A 276 2.11 24.40 -12.56
CA THR A 276 0.77 24.88 -12.24
C THR A 276 -0.15 24.90 -13.48
N ASP A 277 -1.47 24.97 -13.26
CA ASP A 277 -2.44 25.19 -14.34
C ASP A 277 -2.21 26.51 -15.10
N SER A 278 -1.58 27.49 -14.45
CA SER A 278 -1.18 28.74 -15.11
C SER A 278 -0.07 28.50 -16.13
N ALA A 279 0.92 27.66 -15.82
CA ALA A 279 1.99 27.31 -16.74
C ALA A 279 1.46 26.58 -17.99
N GLN A 280 0.46 25.72 -17.82
CA GLN A 280 -0.20 25.06 -18.94
C GLN A 280 -0.95 26.05 -19.83
N ARG A 281 -1.73 26.95 -19.22
CA ARG A 281 -2.49 28.00 -19.93
C ARG A 281 -1.56 28.97 -20.66
N SER A 282 -0.45 29.37 -20.03
CA SER A 282 0.50 30.30 -20.63
C SER A 282 1.09 29.73 -21.92
N TRP A 283 1.48 28.45 -21.92
CA TRP A 283 2.02 27.79 -23.12
C TRP A 283 0.96 27.66 -24.23
N LYS A 284 -0.25 27.18 -23.88
CA LYS A 284 -1.37 27.02 -24.83
C LYS A 284 -1.70 28.33 -25.57
N SER A 285 -1.54 29.46 -24.88
CA SER A 285 -1.92 30.78 -25.41
C SER A 285 -0.92 31.40 -26.41
N ILE A 286 0.27 30.81 -26.58
CA ILE A 286 1.35 31.43 -27.37
C ILE A 286 1.82 30.56 -28.54
N SER A 287 2.37 31.21 -29.55
CA SER A 287 3.08 30.56 -30.65
C SER A 287 4.58 30.80 -30.49
N TYR A 288 5.24 30.09 -29.58
CA TYR A 288 6.68 30.23 -29.37
C TYR A 288 7.46 29.68 -30.58
N PRO A 289 8.42 30.42 -31.15
CA PRO A 289 9.11 30.04 -32.37
C PRO A 289 10.03 28.82 -32.22
N ASP A 290 10.48 28.47 -31.01
CA ASP A 290 11.44 27.40 -30.78
C ASP A 290 11.07 26.57 -29.54
N ALA A 291 10.06 25.73 -29.70
CA ALA A 291 9.57 24.88 -28.63
C ALA A 291 10.60 23.83 -28.18
N ALA A 292 11.57 23.47 -29.03
CA ALA A 292 12.66 22.57 -28.70
C ALA A 292 13.63 23.20 -27.68
N ASP A 293 14.07 24.45 -27.89
CA ASP A 293 14.91 25.15 -26.91
C ASP A 293 14.16 25.37 -25.58
N MET A 294 12.87 25.72 -25.61
CA MET A 294 12.06 25.80 -24.39
C MET A 294 12.02 24.45 -23.65
N THR A 295 11.82 23.34 -24.36
CA THR A 295 11.83 22.00 -23.78
C THR A 295 13.19 21.68 -23.18
N LEU A 296 14.29 22.02 -23.87
CA LEU A 296 15.64 21.81 -23.36
C LEU A 296 15.87 22.58 -22.05
N LYS A 297 15.44 23.86 -21.96
CA LYS A 297 15.56 24.64 -20.72
C LYS A 297 14.71 24.08 -19.59
N LEU A 298 13.53 23.54 -19.89
CA LEU A 298 12.71 22.83 -18.91
C LEU A 298 13.36 21.53 -18.43
N LYS A 299 13.93 20.72 -19.34
CA LYS A 299 14.70 19.52 -18.97
C LYS A 299 15.88 19.89 -18.06
N MET A 300 16.62 20.93 -18.40
CA MET A 300 17.73 21.42 -17.57
C MET A 300 17.25 21.93 -16.21
N LEU A 301 16.09 22.60 -16.13
CA LEU A 301 15.54 23.10 -14.87
C LEU A 301 15.08 21.93 -13.98
N ALA A 302 14.45 20.93 -14.57
CA ALA A 302 14.06 19.69 -13.90
C ALA A 302 15.27 18.92 -13.36
N ARG A 303 16.33 18.76 -14.15
CA ARG A 303 17.62 18.20 -13.69
C ARG A 303 18.22 19.03 -12.56
N GLY A 304 18.18 20.35 -12.68
CA GLY A 304 18.61 21.26 -11.61
C GLY A 304 17.79 21.09 -10.32
N ALA A 305 16.49 20.80 -10.42
CA ALA A 305 15.67 20.51 -9.24
C ALA A 305 16.06 19.19 -8.56
N VAL A 306 16.40 18.16 -9.35
CA VAL A 306 16.92 16.88 -8.86
C VAL A 306 18.23 17.07 -8.13
N ASP A 307 19.16 17.81 -8.71
CA ASP A 307 20.45 18.11 -8.09
C ASP A 307 20.26 18.93 -6.80
N LEU A 308 19.41 19.97 -6.83
CA LEU A 308 19.22 20.90 -5.73
C LEU A 308 18.67 20.23 -4.47
N TYR A 309 17.75 19.29 -4.65
CA TYR A 309 17.08 18.57 -3.55
C TYR A 309 17.49 17.09 -3.49
N GLY A 310 18.57 16.73 -4.17
CA GLY A 310 19.16 15.39 -4.16
C GLY A 310 20.12 15.19 -2.98
N PRO A 311 20.57 13.94 -2.74
CA PRO A 311 21.53 13.63 -1.69
C PRO A 311 22.89 14.32 -1.88
N ASP A 312 23.26 14.65 -3.13
CA ASP A 312 24.56 15.24 -3.51
C ASP A 312 24.46 16.72 -3.91
N SER A 313 23.55 17.49 -3.31
CA SER A 313 23.27 18.89 -3.69
C SER A 313 24.47 19.86 -3.61
N GLY A 314 25.47 19.54 -2.79
CA GLY A 314 26.69 20.33 -2.62
C GLY A 314 26.43 21.76 -2.10
N PRO A 315 27.47 22.61 -2.01
CA PRO A 315 27.31 24.01 -1.62
C PRO A 315 26.64 24.81 -2.74
N ILE A 316 25.43 25.34 -2.47
CA ILE A 316 24.58 25.99 -3.48
C ILE A 316 24.99 27.46 -3.76
N GLY A 317 25.70 28.14 -2.85
CA GLY A 317 26.16 29.53 -3.08
C GLY A 317 25.03 30.49 -3.51
N HIS A 318 25.31 31.38 -4.45
CA HIS A 318 24.30 32.19 -5.12
C HIS A 318 23.56 31.36 -6.18
N LEU A 319 22.22 31.35 -6.12
CA LEU A 319 21.38 30.44 -6.90
C LEU A 319 21.49 30.65 -8.42
N ASP A 320 21.65 31.91 -8.86
CA ASP A 320 21.89 32.28 -10.25
C ASP A 320 23.23 31.74 -10.77
N ASP A 321 24.30 31.86 -9.99
CA ASP A 321 25.61 31.27 -10.32
C ASP A 321 25.53 29.73 -10.36
N TRP A 322 24.77 29.13 -9.44
CA TRP A 322 24.61 27.67 -9.35
C TRP A 322 23.88 27.08 -10.56
N PHE A 323 22.82 27.74 -11.03
CA PHE A 323 22.15 27.36 -12.27
C PHE A 323 23.01 27.68 -13.51
N ALA A 324 23.79 28.76 -13.48
CA ALA A 324 24.68 29.13 -14.58
C ALA A 324 25.77 28.07 -14.82
N GLN A 325 26.35 27.50 -13.76
CA GLN A 325 27.29 26.37 -13.86
C GLN A 325 26.68 25.13 -14.53
N ARG A 326 25.35 24.98 -14.46
CA ARG A 326 24.56 23.92 -15.10
C ARG A 326 23.99 24.34 -16.46
N GLY A 327 24.45 25.46 -17.02
CA GLY A 327 24.07 25.95 -18.34
C GLY A 327 22.71 26.66 -18.40
N LEU A 328 22.11 26.99 -17.26
CA LEU A 328 20.85 27.74 -17.16
C LEU A 328 21.10 29.20 -16.76
N LYS A 329 20.62 30.13 -17.59
CA LYS A 329 20.63 31.56 -17.25
C LYS A 329 19.38 31.90 -16.44
N VAL A 330 19.51 31.91 -15.11
CA VAL A 330 18.44 32.30 -14.19
C VAL A 330 18.65 33.75 -13.75
N ALA A 331 17.56 34.50 -13.70
CA ALA A 331 17.54 35.80 -13.04
C ALA A 331 16.76 35.68 -11.72
N SER A 332 17.44 36.04 -10.63
CA SER A 332 16.88 36.09 -9.27
C SER A 332 16.05 37.36 -9.01
N SER A 333 16.08 38.33 -9.95
CA SER A 333 15.32 39.58 -9.87
C SER A 333 14.75 40.00 -11.22
N ASP A 334 13.54 40.56 -11.20
CA ASP A 334 12.90 41.26 -12.32
C ASP A 334 12.30 42.56 -11.77
N GLN A 335 12.85 43.72 -12.16
CA GLN A 335 12.43 45.02 -11.62
C GLN A 335 11.00 45.40 -12.00
N THR A 336 10.47 44.89 -13.11
CA THR A 336 9.11 45.21 -13.57
C THR A 336 8.09 44.34 -12.85
N ILE A 337 8.35 43.04 -12.71
CA ILE A 337 7.48 42.11 -11.97
C ILE A 337 7.51 42.41 -10.48
N SER A 338 8.68 42.69 -9.91
CA SER A 338 8.82 43.02 -8.47
C SER A 338 8.06 44.29 -8.06
N ARG A 339 7.89 45.25 -8.99
CA ARG A 339 7.13 46.49 -8.77
C ARG A 339 5.64 46.37 -9.03
N SER A 340 5.16 45.27 -9.59
CA SER A 340 3.74 45.05 -9.89
C SER A 340 3.11 44.07 -8.90
N PRO A 341 2.28 44.55 -7.94
CA PRO A 341 1.67 43.69 -6.93
C PRO A 341 0.84 42.53 -7.50
N LYS A 342 0.26 42.72 -8.69
CA LYS A 342 -0.58 41.72 -9.37
C LYS A 342 0.20 40.63 -10.11
N LEU A 343 1.49 40.85 -10.36
CA LEU A 343 2.34 39.91 -11.12
C LEU A 343 3.43 39.29 -10.25
N ARG A 344 3.66 39.85 -9.05
CA ARG A 344 4.77 39.46 -8.18
C ARG A 344 4.57 38.08 -7.54
N THR A 345 3.33 37.72 -7.27
CA THR A 345 2.99 36.49 -6.54
C THR A 345 1.91 35.68 -7.25
N PHE A 346 1.87 34.39 -6.96
CA PHE A 346 0.83 33.47 -7.42
C PHE A 346 0.50 32.46 -6.32
N ASP A 347 -0.75 32.01 -6.29
CA ASP A 347 -1.20 30.99 -5.35
C ASP A 347 -1.11 29.59 -5.96
N PHE A 348 -0.54 28.65 -5.21
CA PHE A 348 -0.51 27.23 -5.56
C PHE A 348 -0.64 26.38 -4.29
N GLU A 349 -1.50 25.36 -4.32
CA GLU A 349 -1.76 24.47 -3.16
C GLU A 349 -2.03 25.19 -1.82
N GLY A 350 -2.68 26.36 -1.87
CA GLY A 350 -3.03 27.16 -0.68
C GLY A 350 -1.88 27.98 -0.09
N ARG A 351 -0.77 28.14 -0.84
CA ARG A 351 0.38 28.99 -0.47
C ARG A 351 0.66 30.03 -1.55
N GLU A 352 1.15 31.18 -1.11
CA GLU A 352 1.62 32.25 -1.99
C GLU A 352 3.10 32.03 -2.33
N TYR A 353 3.42 32.06 -3.62
CA TYR A 353 4.78 31.91 -4.17
C TYR A 353 5.18 33.16 -4.97
N SER A 354 6.49 33.36 -5.14
CA SER A 354 7.07 34.46 -5.92
C SER A 354 7.20 34.13 -7.40
N GLN A 355 6.75 35.05 -8.27
CA GLN A 355 6.92 34.94 -9.72
C GLN A 355 8.17 35.67 -10.25
N VAL A 356 9.05 36.14 -9.35
CA VAL A 356 10.19 37.00 -9.71
C VAL A 356 11.29 36.19 -10.41
N MET A 357 11.60 35.00 -9.88
CA MET A 357 12.67 34.16 -10.44
C MET A 357 12.24 33.59 -11.79
N HIS A 358 13.16 33.65 -12.75
CA HIS A 358 12.89 33.09 -14.06
C HIS A 358 14.12 32.62 -14.81
N VAL A 359 13.94 31.57 -15.62
CA VAL A 359 14.91 31.17 -16.64
C VAL A 359 14.74 32.07 -17.86
N LYS A 360 15.85 32.56 -18.39
CA LYS A 360 15.91 33.29 -19.66
C LYS A 360 16.09 32.31 -20.81
N VAL A 361 15.12 32.25 -21.72
CA VAL A 361 15.17 31.42 -22.93
C VAL A 361 15.29 32.36 -24.12
N ARG A 362 16.33 32.18 -24.95
CA ARG A 362 16.68 33.07 -26.07
C ARG A 362 16.68 34.56 -25.67
N ASP A 363 17.57 34.98 -24.78
CA ASP A 363 17.74 36.41 -24.45
C ASP A 363 18.43 37.14 -25.61
N GLY A 364 18.02 38.37 -25.95
CA GLY A 364 18.64 39.20 -27.01
C GLY A 364 18.00 39.11 -28.40
N VAL A 365 16.86 38.43 -28.54
CA VAL A 365 16.03 38.42 -29.76
C VAL A 365 14.81 39.34 -29.62
N LYS A 366 13.96 39.41 -30.65
CA LYS A 366 12.74 40.22 -30.64
C LYS A 366 11.81 39.80 -29.48
N PRO A 367 11.04 40.72 -28.87
CA PRO A 367 10.23 40.42 -27.68
C PRO A 367 9.26 39.23 -27.81
N ASN A 368 8.74 39.00 -29.02
CA ASN A 368 7.86 37.87 -29.35
C ASN A 368 8.58 36.51 -29.42
N GLU A 369 9.91 36.50 -29.33
CA GLU A 369 10.77 35.32 -29.37
C GLU A 369 11.53 35.12 -28.06
N VAL A 370 11.42 36.07 -27.11
CA VAL A 370 12.07 35.97 -25.79
C VAL A 370 11.21 35.15 -24.85
N GLY A 371 11.67 33.94 -24.54
CA GLY A 371 11.02 33.04 -23.61
C GLY A 371 11.42 33.29 -22.15
N ARG A 372 10.47 33.02 -21.25
CA ARG A 372 10.64 33.10 -19.81
C ARG A 372 9.92 31.92 -19.14
N ILE A 373 10.64 31.26 -18.24
CA ILE A 373 10.08 30.22 -17.36
C ILE A 373 10.07 30.80 -15.96
N HIS A 374 8.93 31.24 -15.42
CA HIS A 374 8.84 31.76 -14.06
C HIS A 374 8.57 30.64 -13.07
N PHE A 375 9.31 30.65 -11.97
CA PHE A 375 9.22 29.61 -10.95
C PHE A 375 9.54 30.16 -9.56
N ASP A 376 9.19 29.40 -8.53
CA ASP A 376 9.65 29.62 -7.15
C ASP A 376 10.22 28.34 -6.54
N LEU A 377 10.98 28.49 -5.44
CA LEU A 377 11.52 27.38 -4.67
C LEU A 377 10.60 27.03 -3.50
N ASP A 378 9.97 25.86 -3.54
CA ASP A 378 9.21 25.30 -2.43
C ASP A 378 10.14 24.45 -1.56
N LYS A 379 10.82 25.13 -0.63
CA LYS A 379 11.80 24.50 0.26
C LYS A 379 11.19 23.46 1.20
N GLU A 380 9.92 23.62 1.57
CA GLU A 380 9.26 22.71 2.51
C GLU A 380 8.94 21.36 1.86
N ASN A 381 8.49 21.37 0.60
CA ASN A 381 8.25 20.14 -0.16
C ASN A 381 9.44 19.74 -1.04
N GLN A 382 10.59 20.41 -0.90
CA GLN A 382 11.83 20.13 -1.62
C GLN A 382 11.65 20.07 -3.14
N ARG A 383 10.96 21.08 -3.70
CA ARG A 383 10.65 21.13 -5.14
C ARG A 383 10.70 22.54 -5.73
N ILE A 384 10.66 22.62 -7.05
CA ILE A 384 10.52 23.85 -7.84
C ILE A 384 9.10 23.93 -8.38
N VAL A 385 8.42 25.05 -8.17
CA VAL A 385 7.05 25.28 -8.66
C VAL A 385 7.08 26.22 -9.86
N VAL A 386 6.73 25.71 -11.05
CA VAL A 386 6.73 26.48 -12.29
C VAL A 386 5.34 27.04 -12.59
N ASN A 387 5.21 28.36 -12.66
CA ASN A 387 3.91 29.04 -12.83
C ASN A 387 3.69 29.67 -14.20
N HIS A 388 4.74 29.89 -14.98
CA HIS A 388 4.65 30.45 -16.32
C HIS A 388 5.69 29.84 -17.23
N VAL A 389 5.26 29.33 -18.38
CA VAL A 389 6.11 28.87 -19.48
C VAL A 389 5.59 29.53 -20.74
N ALA A 390 6.18 30.64 -21.14
CA ALA A 390 5.77 31.36 -22.35
C ALA A 390 6.76 32.47 -22.74
N VAL A 391 6.37 33.33 -23.68
CA VAL A 391 7.06 34.61 -23.88
C VAL A 391 6.98 35.46 -22.62
N LYS A 392 7.86 36.45 -22.54
CA LYS A 392 7.91 37.42 -21.45
C LYS A 392 6.51 37.99 -21.12
N LEU A 393 6.16 38.03 -19.83
CA LEU A 393 4.85 38.44 -19.30
C LEU A 393 4.44 39.89 -19.64
N TYR A 394 5.37 40.71 -20.10
CA TYR A 394 5.15 42.11 -20.45
C TYR A 394 5.94 42.44 -21.71
N SER A 395 5.25 43.03 -22.69
CA SER A 395 5.86 43.71 -23.83
C SER A 395 6.40 45.07 -23.36
N SER A 396 7.68 45.33 -23.64
CA SER A 396 8.27 46.68 -23.53
C SER A 396 7.66 47.63 -24.54
#